data_AF-A0A2D6IL79-F1
#
_entry.id   AF-A0A2D6IL79-F1
#
_cell.length_a   1.000
_cell.length_b   1.000
_cell.length_c   1.000
_cell.angle_alpha   90.00
_cell.angle_beta   90.00
_cell.angle_gamma   90.00
#
_symmetry.space_group_name_H-M   'P 1'
#
loop_
_entity.id
_entity.type
_entity.pdbx_description
1 polymer ?
#
loop_
_entity_poly.entity_id
_entity_poly.type
_entity_poly.pdbx_seq_one_letter_code
_entity_poly.pdbx_strand_id
1 'polypeptide(L)'
;MRKSKKYILIILLILPIVGAQGVLRTEAVGISVTPSSLEIETEAGKGGVEKLMLENPSSAVALFEIYPDEFEKMIQPIPSSLVLESNEKREVVIRVTPEKEGQYATTLSVVSRPLSKSEFEAGAGVKVPIIIKSEESSPLLAAFLGNAKESRGMMTLVVTALLIFGIMLMGYSIKTLRQKT
;
A
#
# COMPACT_ATOMS: atom_id res chain seq x y z
N MET A 1 13.38 32.04 71.29
CA MET A 1 13.52 30.91 70.34
C MET A 1 12.22 30.36 69.70
N ARG A 2 11.04 30.97 69.90
CA ARG A 2 9.75 30.42 69.40
C ARG A 2 9.29 30.98 68.04
N LYS A 3 9.81 32.13 67.60
CA LYS A 3 9.44 32.79 66.33
C LYS A 3 10.12 32.15 65.10
N SER A 4 11.37 31.70 65.21
CA SER A 4 12.11 31.07 64.10
C SER A 4 11.51 29.73 63.63
N LYS A 5 10.92 28.95 64.55
CA LYS A 5 10.21 27.70 64.23
C LYS A 5 8.98 27.90 63.34
N LYS A 6 8.33 29.07 63.41
CA LYS A 6 7.14 29.39 62.59
C LYS A 6 7.52 29.62 61.13
N TYR A 7 8.63 30.30 60.86
CA TYR A 7 9.11 30.54 59.49
C TYR A 7 9.65 29.27 58.83
N ILE A 8 10.33 28.40 59.61
CA ILE A 8 10.77 27.08 59.12
C ILE A 8 9.57 26.23 58.70
N LEU A 9 8.49 26.23 59.48
CA LEU A 9 7.27 25.50 59.14
C LEU A 9 6.61 26.04 57.86
N ILE A 10 6.61 27.37 57.68
CA ILE A 10 6.05 28.02 56.49
C ILE A 10 6.91 27.69 55.25
N ILE A 11 8.23 27.76 55.34
CA ILE A 11 9.14 27.42 54.22
C ILE A 11 8.99 25.95 53.82
N LEU A 12 8.88 25.04 54.79
CA LEU A 12 8.71 23.61 54.54
C LEU A 12 7.34 23.27 53.93
N LEU A 13 6.32 24.11 54.16
CA LEU A 13 4.99 23.98 53.56
C LEU A 13 4.92 24.54 52.13
N ILE A 14 5.72 25.56 51.80
CA ILE A 14 5.71 26.20 50.47
C ILE A 14 6.62 25.45 49.46
N LEU A 15 7.69 24.80 49.94
CA LEU A 15 8.63 24.05 49.09
C LEU A 15 7.98 23.01 48.14
N PRO A 16 7.00 22.19 48.56
CA PRO A 16 6.36 21.22 47.66
C PRO A 16 5.42 21.86 46.63
N ILE A 17 4.90 23.06 46.88
CA ILE A 17 3.96 23.75 45.97
C ILE A 17 4.70 24.32 44.75
N VAL A 18 5.96 24.75 44.95
CA VAL A 18 6.81 25.28 43.87
C VAL A 18 7.51 24.15 43.10
N GLY A 19 7.84 23.03 43.76
CA GLY A 19 8.49 21.88 43.13
C GLY A 19 7.61 21.04 42.20
N ALA A 20 6.28 21.15 42.29
CA ALA A 20 5.34 20.31 41.54
C ALA A 20 5.03 20.80 40.10
N GLN A 21 5.66 21.88 39.64
CA GLN A 21 5.32 22.49 38.33
C GLN A 21 6.04 21.86 37.13
N GLY A 22 6.92 20.88 37.36
CA GLY A 22 7.51 20.06 36.29
C GLY A 22 6.55 18.96 35.83
N VAL A 23 5.42 19.32 35.21
CA VAL A 23 4.58 18.34 34.52
C VAL A 23 5.36 17.89 33.30
N LEU A 24 6.02 16.73 33.39
CA LEU A 24 6.67 16.08 32.25
C LEU A 24 5.63 15.95 31.14
N ARG A 25 5.87 16.63 30.02
CA ARG A 25 5.02 16.52 28.84
C ARG A 25 5.32 15.18 28.18
N THR A 26 4.46 14.20 28.43
CA THR A 26 4.53 12.89 27.78
C THR A 26 3.69 12.95 26.50
N GLU A 27 4.31 12.76 25.34
CA GLU A 27 3.59 12.53 24.09
C GLU A 27 3.70 11.05 23.72
N ALA A 28 2.54 10.38 23.62
CA ALA A 28 2.45 9.00 23.15
C ALA A 28 1.81 8.99 21.77
N VAL A 29 2.42 8.28 20.83
CA VAL A 29 1.87 8.09 19.47
C VAL A 29 1.13 6.76 19.42
N GLY A 30 -0.15 6.81 19.07
CA GLY A 30 -0.99 5.65 18.82
C GLY A 30 -0.99 5.25 17.36
N ILE A 31 -1.49 4.05 17.07
CA ILE A 31 -1.73 3.57 15.71
C ILE A 31 -3.14 2.99 15.67
N SER A 32 -3.95 3.43 14.70
CA SER A 32 -5.21 2.79 14.36
C SER A 32 -5.14 2.29 12.92
N VAL A 33 -5.46 1.02 12.71
CA VAL A 33 -5.43 0.37 11.40
C VAL A 33 -6.78 -0.29 11.13
N THR A 34 -7.31 -0.10 9.94
CA THR A 34 -8.57 -0.73 9.50
C THR A 34 -8.45 -1.20 8.05
N PRO A 35 -8.81 -2.44 7.70
CA PRO A 35 -9.26 -3.52 8.59
C PRO A 35 -8.13 -4.08 9.47
N SER A 36 -8.49 -4.90 10.47
CA SER A 36 -7.51 -5.54 11.38
C SER A 36 -6.76 -6.73 10.76
N SER A 37 -7.22 -7.21 9.59
CA SER A 37 -6.60 -8.27 8.81
C SER A 37 -6.94 -8.08 7.34
N LEU A 38 -6.08 -8.56 6.44
CA LEU A 38 -6.31 -8.56 5.00
C LEU A 38 -6.40 -9.98 4.47
N GLU A 39 -7.39 -10.22 3.62
CA GLU A 39 -7.51 -11.45 2.84
C GLU A 39 -7.61 -11.05 1.37
N ILE A 40 -6.67 -11.54 0.56
CA ILE A 40 -6.52 -11.13 -0.84
C ILE A 40 -6.59 -12.38 -1.72
N GLU A 41 -7.59 -12.43 -2.59
CA GLU A 41 -7.73 -13.48 -3.60
C GLU A 41 -7.26 -12.93 -4.95
N THR A 42 -6.33 -13.63 -5.60
CA THR A 42 -5.75 -13.21 -6.88
C THR A 42 -5.31 -14.42 -7.71
N GLU A 43 -4.94 -14.17 -8.97
CA GLU A 43 -4.33 -15.17 -9.83
C GLU A 43 -2.80 -15.01 -9.82
N ALA A 44 -2.09 -16.12 -9.94
CA ALA A 44 -0.64 -16.12 -10.09
C ALA A 44 -0.23 -15.22 -11.27
N GLY A 45 0.72 -14.30 -11.04
CA GLY A 45 1.25 -13.39 -12.05
C GLY A 45 0.39 -12.17 -12.41
N LYS A 46 -0.88 -12.08 -11.98
CA LYS A 46 -1.74 -10.89 -12.22
C LYS A 46 -1.70 -9.88 -11.08
N GLY A 47 -1.54 -10.36 -9.85
CA GLY A 47 -1.48 -9.54 -8.65
C GLY A 47 -2.84 -9.04 -8.15
N GLY A 48 -2.89 -8.72 -6.87
CA GLY A 48 -4.07 -8.25 -6.15
C GLY A 48 -3.79 -6.91 -5.49
N VAL A 49 -4.86 -6.20 -5.15
CA VAL A 49 -4.77 -4.90 -4.47
C VAL A 49 -5.83 -4.85 -3.38
N GLU A 50 -5.40 -4.53 -2.18
CA GLU A 50 -6.31 -4.22 -1.07
C GLU A 50 -5.96 -2.90 -0.40
N LYS A 51 -6.91 -2.35 0.35
CA LYS A 51 -6.76 -1.04 0.99
C LYS A 51 -6.68 -1.18 2.51
N LEU A 52 -5.74 -0.45 3.09
CA LEU A 52 -5.55 -0.32 4.52
C LEU A 52 -5.68 1.15 4.91
N MET A 53 -6.64 1.47 5.77
CA MET A 53 -6.75 2.79 6.37
C MET A 53 -5.85 2.87 7.60
N LEU A 54 -4.93 3.82 7.59
CA LEU A 54 -4.05 4.14 8.69
C LEU A 54 -4.48 5.48 9.31
N GLU A 55 -4.56 5.53 10.63
CA GLU A 55 -4.95 6.71 11.39
C GLU A 55 -3.98 6.96 12.53
N ASN A 56 -3.68 8.25 12.73
CA ASN A 56 -2.95 8.75 13.89
C ASN A 56 -3.95 9.29 14.94
N PRO A 57 -4.37 8.51 15.93
CA PRO A 57 -5.33 8.98 16.95
C PRO A 57 -4.68 9.93 17.98
N SER A 58 -3.38 10.17 17.90
CA SER A 58 -2.66 11.02 18.85
C SER A 58 -2.76 12.49 18.48
N SER A 59 -2.48 13.35 19.46
CA SER A 59 -2.45 14.80 19.29
C SER A 59 -1.17 15.33 18.63
N ALA A 60 -0.19 14.46 18.36
CA ALA A 60 1.14 14.81 17.86
C ALA A 60 1.36 14.28 16.42
N VAL A 61 2.23 14.95 15.67
CA VAL A 61 2.63 14.51 14.32
C VAL A 61 3.60 13.34 14.42
N ALA A 62 3.38 12.31 13.59
CA ALA A 62 4.21 11.11 13.60
C ALA A 62 4.52 10.59 12.20
N LEU A 63 5.68 9.95 12.08
CA LEU A 63 6.08 9.16 10.91
C LEU A 63 5.57 7.73 11.10
N PHE A 64 4.95 7.19 10.06
CA PHE A 64 4.50 5.82 10.00
C PHE A 64 5.28 5.08 8.91
N GLU A 65 5.77 3.90 9.25
CA GLU A 65 6.49 2.99 8.36
C GLU A 65 5.73 1.67 8.28
N ILE A 66 5.50 1.19 7.06
CA ILE A 66 4.75 -0.03 6.76
C ILE A 66 5.63 -0.94 5.93
N TYR A 67 5.81 -2.17 6.39
CA TYR A 67 6.60 -3.18 5.68
C TYR A 67 6.07 -4.59 6.00
N PRO A 68 6.12 -5.52 5.03
CA PRO A 68 5.79 -6.92 5.30
C PRO A 68 6.94 -7.59 6.05
N ASP A 69 6.63 -8.49 6.97
CA ASP A 69 7.65 -9.24 7.70
C ASP A 69 8.31 -10.32 6.83
N GLU A 70 7.56 -10.85 5.87
CA GLU A 70 8.04 -11.81 4.88
C GLU A 70 7.51 -11.47 3.49
N PHE A 71 8.12 -12.06 2.46
CA PHE A 71 7.69 -11.88 1.07
C PHE A 71 7.73 -10.42 0.56
N GLU A 72 8.73 -9.63 0.94
CA GLU A 72 8.90 -8.22 0.50
C GLU A 72 8.85 -8.01 -1.02
N LYS A 73 9.25 -9.01 -1.81
CA LYS A 73 9.14 -8.97 -3.28
C LYS A 73 7.70 -9.10 -3.77
N MET A 74 6.87 -9.81 -3.02
CA MET A 74 5.48 -10.12 -3.35
C MET A 74 4.52 -9.06 -2.81
N ILE A 75 4.76 -8.54 -1.60
CA ILE A 75 3.84 -7.64 -0.88
C ILE A 75 4.46 -6.24 -0.82
N GLN A 76 3.76 -5.25 -1.36
CA GLN A 76 4.25 -3.88 -1.48
C GLN A 76 3.20 -2.89 -0.97
N PRO A 77 3.40 -2.28 0.22
CA PRO A 77 2.60 -1.18 0.70
C PRO A 77 2.95 0.12 -0.03
N ILE A 78 1.94 0.87 -0.47
CA ILE A 78 2.08 2.10 -1.25
C ILE A 78 1.15 3.18 -0.66
N PRO A 79 1.67 4.25 -0.05
CA PRO A 79 3.09 4.45 0.29
C PRO A 79 3.54 3.52 1.42
N SER A 80 4.83 3.15 1.45
CA SER A 80 5.43 2.38 2.56
C SER A 80 5.82 3.26 3.74
N SER A 81 5.87 4.58 3.56
CA SER A 81 6.16 5.53 4.62
C SER A 81 5.36 6.81 4.38
N LEU A 82 4.79 7.35 5.46
CA LEU A 82 4.00 8.57 5.43
C LEU A 82 4.03 9.28 6.78
N VAL A 83 3.92 10.60 6.73
CA VAL A 83 3.73 11.42 7.92
C VAL A 83 2.23 11.70 8.06
N LEU A 84 1.69 11.50 9.26
CA LEU A 84 0.32 11.84 9.60
C LEU A 84 0.30 12.90 10.69
N GLU A 85 -0.50 13.93 10.47
CA GLU A 85 -0.84 14.89 11.51
C GLU A 85 -1.79 14.29 12.55
N SER A 86 -2.07 15.07 13.59
CA SER A 86 -3.02 14.71 14.65
C SER A 86 -4.40 14.38 14.08
N ASN A 87 -4.91 13.20 14.40
CA ASN A 87 -6.21 12.68 13.92
C ASN A 87 -6.33 12.55 12.39
N GLU A 88 -5.21 12.60 11.65
CA GLU A 88 -5.21 12.39 10.22
C GLU A 88 -5.37 10.90 9.89
N LYS A 89 -6.11 10.62 8.80
CA LYS A 89 -6.23 9.29 8.21
C LYS A 89 -5.70 9.28 6.79
N ARG A 90 -5.03 8.20 6.41
CA ARG A 90 -4.58 7.97 5.03
C ARG A 90 -4.80 6.53 4.62
N GLU A 91 -5.19 6.39 3.36
CA GLU A 91 -5.26 5.09 2.71
C GLU A 91 -3.86 4.67 2.23
N VAL A 92 -3.49 3.44 2.56
CA VAL A 92 -2.30 2.74 2.06
C VAL A 92 -2.80 1.59 1.20
N VAL A 93 -2.27 1.50 -0.01
CA VAL A 93 -2.61 0.45 -0.97
C VAL A 93 -1.62 -0.69 -0.78
N ILE A 94 -2.12 -1.88 -0.45
CA ILE A 94 -1.33 -3.11 -0.34
C ILE A 94 -1.43 -3.85 -1.68
N ARG A 95 -0.36 -3.78 -2.47
CA ARG A 95 -0.24 -4.53 -3.71
C ARG A 95 0.41 -5.88 -3.42
N VAL A 96 -0.16 -6.94 -3.96
CA VAL A 96 0.41 -8.29 -3.90
C VAL A 96 0.65 -8.83 -5.30
N THR A 97 1.72 -9.57 -5.54
CA THR A 97 2.01 -10.18 -6.85
C THR A 97 2.63 -11.57 -6.65
N PRO A 98 1.81 -12.59 -6.34
CA PRO A 98 2.30 -13.95 -6.19
C PRO A 98 2.78 -14.51 -7.54
N GLU A 99 3.97 -15.09 -7.56
CA GLU A 99 4.54 -15.70 -8.77
C GLU A 99 3.98 -17.10 -9.04
N LYS A 100 3.52 -17.78 -8.00
CA LYS A 100 3.00 -19.15 -8.04
C LYS A 100 1.66 -19.21 -7.35
N GLU A 101 0.87 -20.19 -7.74
CA GLU A 101 -0.34 -20.58 -7.00
C GLU A 101 0.00 -21.05 -5.59
N GLY A 102 -0.97 -20.90 -4.69
CA GLY A 102 -0.85 -21.32 -3.30
C GLY A 102 -1.41 -20.30 -2.32
N GLN A 103 -1.29 -20.65 -1.04
CA GLN A 103 -1.71 -19.80 0.07
C GLN A 103 -0.47 -19.28 0.81
N TYR A 104 -0.37 -17.96 0.92
CA TYR A 104 0.70 -17.27 1.64
C TYR A 104 0.09 -16.57 2.85
N ALA A 105 0.70 -16.73 4.02
CA ALA A 105 0.27 -16.08 5.24
C ALA A 105 1.47 -15.39 5.88
N THR A 106 1.33 -14.11 6.21
CA THR A 106 2.35 -13.33 6.90
C THR A 106 1.73 -12.17 7.67
N THR A 107 2.55 -11.28 8.22
CA THR A 107 2.12 -10.06 8.90
C THR A 107 2.73 -8.82 8.25
N LEU A 108 1.94 -7.76 8.18
CA LEU A 108 2.38 -6.41 7.84
C LEU A 108 2.63 -5.66 9.13
N SER A 109 3.88 -5.25 9.35
CA SER A 109 4.26 -4.43 10.48
C SER A 109 4.03 -2.96 10.14
N VAL A 110 3.29 -2.27 11.01
CA VAL A 110 3.08 -0.82 10.96
C VAL A 110 3.67 -0.23 12.22
N VAL A 111 4.67 0.63 12.07
CA VAL A 111 5.40 1.25 13.18
C VAL A 111 5.26 2.75 13.10
N SER A 112 5.03 3.40 14.24
CA SER A 112 4.96 4.86 14.35
C SER A 112 6.09 5.40 15.21
N ARG A 113 6.61 6.56 14.82
CA ARG A 113 7.61 7.32 15.57
C ARG A 113 7.16 8.78 15.68
N PRO A 114 7.14 9.37 16.89
CA PRO A 114 6.90 10.79 17.04
C PRO A 114 7.93 11.60 16.25
N LEU A 115 7.53 12.73 15.67
CA LEU A 115 8.46 13.70 15.07
C LEU A 115 8.74 14.90 15.98
N SER A 116 8.01 15.04 17.08
CA SER A 116 8.22 16.07 18.09
C SER A 116 9.39 15.71 19.01
N LYS A 117 10.25 16.70 19.30
CA LYS A 117 11.34 16.56 20.29
C LYS A 117 10.75 16.71 21.69
N SER A 118 10.28 15.63 22.28
CA SER A 118 9.89 15.61 23.70
C SER A 118 10.93 14.83 24.52
N GLU A 119 10.95 15.03 25.83
CA GLU A 119 11.89 14.32 26.73
C GLU A 119 11.62 12.80 26.79
N PHE A 120 10.44 12.36 26.31
CA PHE A 120 10.05 10.96 26.25
C PHE A 120 9.28 10.66 24.95
N GLU A 121 9.94 10.00 24.01
CA GLU A 121 9.37 9.55 22.73
C GLU A 121 8.99 8.08 22.83
N ALA A 122 7.68 7.77 22.87
CA ALA A 122 7.17 6.42 22.76
C ALA A 122 6.54 6.20 21.38
N GLY A 123 7.17 5.34 20.58
CA GLY A 123 6.58 4.81 19.36
C GLY A 123 5.60 3.67 19.64
N ALA A 124 4.73 3.38 18.68
CA ALA A 124 3.85 2.22 18.72
C ALA A 124 4.11 1.30 17.52
N GLY A 125 3.67 0.06 17.63
CA GLY A 125 3.75 -0.92 16.55
C GLY A 125 2.53 -1.83 16.57
N VAL A 126 1.96 -2.10 15.40
CA VAL A 126 0.87 -3.07 15.22
C VAL A 126 1.22 -4.03 14.08
N LYS A 127 0.84 -5.30 14.26
CA LYS A 127 0.97 -6.33 13.23
C LYS A 127 -0.41 -6.62 12.66
N VAL A 128 -0.53 -6.52 11.34
CA VAL A 128 -1.75 -6.79 10.60
C VAL A 128 -1.57 -8.12 9.85
N PRO A 129 -2.31 -9.18 10.19
CA PRO A 129 -2.25 -10.43 9.46
C PRO A 129 -2.70 -10.25 8.00
N ILE A 130 -1.98 -10.86 7.08
CA ILE A 130 -2.31 -10.90 5.65
C ILE A 130 -2.34 -12.35 5.20
N ILE A 131 -3.44 -12.74 4.55
CA ILE A 131 -3.60 -14.02 3.87
C ILE A 131 -3.79 -13.75 2.38
N ILE A 132 -2.97 -14.36 1.54
CA ILE A 132 -3.04 -14.28 0.09
C ILE A 132 -3.39 -15.66 -0.44
N LYS A 133 -4.49 -15.77 -1.17
CA LYS A 133 -4.85 -16.97 -1.93
C LYS A 133 -4.59 -16.69 -3.40
N SER A 134 -3.63 -17.41 -3.97
CA SER A 134 -3.29 -17.33 -5.38
C SER A 134 -3.80 -18.57 -6.11
N GLU A 135 -4.69 -18.40 -7.06
CA GLU A 135 -5.18 -19.48 -7.92
C GLU A 135 -4.34 -19.58 -9.21
N GLU A 136 -4.42 -20.75 -9.86
CA GLU A 136 -3.78 -20.99 -11.15
C GLU A 136 -4.35 -20.01 -12.20
N SER A 137 -3.48 -19.21 -12.81
CA SER A 137 -3.89 -18.40 -13.95
C SER A 137 -4.18 -19.35 -15.11
N SER A 138 -5.45 -19.59 -15.43
CA SER A 138 -5.79 -20.53 -16.50
C SER A 138 -5.07 -20.14 -17.82
N PRO A 139 -4.18 -21.00 -18.35
CA PRO A 139 -3.30 -20.65 -19.46
C PRO A 139 -4.09 -20.37 -20.75
N LEU A 140 -5.28 -20.94 -20.86
CA LEU A 140 -6.20 -20.74 -21.98
C LEU A 140 -6.74 -19.29 -21.99
N LEU A 141 -7.23 -18.75 -20.86
CA LEU A 141 -7.70 -17.36 -20.79
C LEU A 141 -6.57 -16.35 -20.89
N ALA A 142 -5.40 -16.66 -20.32
CA ALA A 142 -4.21 -15.82 -20.48
C ALA A 142 -3.74 -15.74 -21.94
N ALA A 143 -3.81 -16.85 -22.69
CA ALA A 143 -3.52 -16.85 -24.13
C ALA A 143 -4.58 -16.09 -24.94
N PHE A 144 -5.86 -16.17 -24.59
CA PHE A 144 -6.91 -15.41 -25.27
C PHE A 144 -6.87 -13.89 -24.99
N LEU A 145 -6.51 -13.48 -23.77
CA LEU A 145 -6.46 -12.06 -23.37
C LEU A 145 -5.08 -11.41 -23.64
N GLY A 146 -3.98 -12.14 -23.49
CA GLY A 146 -2.62 -11.65 -23.72
C GLY A 146 -2.34 -11.32 -25.20
N ASN A 147 -3.00 -12.03 -26.13
CA ASN A 147 -2.86 -11.79 -27.57
C ASN A 147 -3.59 -10.53 -28.07
N ALA A 148 -4.39 -9.86 -27.24
CA ALA A 148 -5.06 -8.62 -27.64
C ALA A 148 -4.09 -7.42 -27.77
N LYS A 149 -2.93 -7.46 -27.10
CA LYS A 149 -1.96 -6.34 -27.11
C LYS A 149 -0.92 -6.45 -28.24
N GLU A 150 -0.68 -7.64 -28.79
CA GLU A 150 0.27 -7.88 -29.90
C GLU A 150 -0.39 -8.12 -31.28
N SER A 151 -1.72 -8.13 -31.36
CA SER A 151 -2.46 -8.41 -32.62
C SER A 151 -2.41 -7.27 -33.67
N ARG A 152 -1.84 -6.09 -33.36
CA ARG A 152 -1.77 -4.98 -34.32
C ARG A 152 -0.95 -5.29 -35.58
N GLY A 153 0.09 -6.12 -35.49
CA GLY A 153 0.93 -6.49 -36.63
C GLY A 153 0.32 -7.57 -37.54
N MET A 154 -0.38 -8.54 -36.95
CA MET A 154 -0.96 -9.66 -37.72
C MET A 154 -2.27 -9.24 -38.42
N MET A 155 -3.07 -8.38 -37.77
CA MET A 155 -4.29 -7.86 -38.39
C MET A 155 -3.99 -6.94 -39.60
N THR A 156 -2.89 -6.17 -39.57
CA THR A 156 -2.43 -5.39 -40.73
C THR A 156 -1.96 -6.30 -41.86
N LEU A 157 -1.18 -7.36 -41.59
CA LEU A 157 -0.74 -8.30 -42.62
C LEU A 157 -1.91 -9.02 -43.31
N VAL A 158 -2.90 -9.49 -42.55
CA VAL A 158 -4.08 -10.18 -43.11
C VAL A 158 -4.91 -9.24 -43.98
N VAL A 159 -5.17 -8.00 -43.52
CA VAL A 159 -5.90 -6.99 -44.31
C VAL A 159 -5.13 -6.60 -45.58
N THR A 160 -3.81 -6.47 -45.49
CA THR A 160 -2.96 -6.12 -46.65
C THR A 160 -2.93 -7.26 -47.68
N ALA A 161 -2.83 -8.51 -47.22
CA ALA A 161 -2.86 -9.69 -48.09
C ALA A 161 -4.22 -9.84 -48.81
N LEU A 162 -5.34 -9.58 -48.12
CA LEU A 162 -6.67 -9.60 -48.73
C LEU A 162 -6.87 -8.49 -49.77
N LEU A 163 -6.33 -7.29 -49.52
CA LEU A 163 -6.36 -6.19 -50.50
C LEU A 163 -5.56 -6.51 -51.76
N ILE A 164 -4.35 -7.07 -51.61
CA ILE A 164 -3.51 -7.47 -52.75
C ILE A 164 -4.21 -8.57 -53.57
N PHE A 165 -4.80 -9.56 -52.90
CA PHE A 165 -5.53 -10.63 -53.56
C PHE A 165 -6.77 -10.12 -54.31
N GLY A 166 -7.50 -9.17 -53.72
CA GLY A 166 -8.64 -8.51 -54.38
C GLY A 166 -8.24 -7.75 -55.64
N ILE A 167 -7.13 -6.99 -55.59
CA ILE A 167 -6.61 -6.26 -56.76
C ILE A 167 -6.17 -7.24 -57.87
N MET A 168 -5.55 -8.36 -57.49
CA MET A 168 -5.10 -9.38 -58.45
C MET A 168 -6.27 -10.06 -59.17
N LEU A 169 -7.35 -10.39 -58.46
CA LEU A 169 -8.58 -10.93 -59.05
C LEU A 169 -9.26 -9.94 -59.99
N MET A 170 -9.30 -8.66 -59.60
CA MET A 170 -9.91 -7.61 -60.43
C MET A 170 -9.10 -7.37 -61.72
N GLY A 171 -7.76 -7.37 -61.63
CA GLY A 171 -6.88 -7.28 -62.80
C GLY A 171 -6.99 -8.47 -63.75
N TYR A 172 -7.26 -9.67 -63.22
CA TYR A 172 -7.47 -10.87 -64.03
C TYR A 172 -8.79 -10.81 -64.82
N SER A 173 -9.89 -10.35 -64.20
CA SER A 173 -11.18 -10.16 -64.88
C SER A 173 -11.13 -9.10 -65.99
N ILE A 174 -10.35 -8.03 -65.82
CA ILE A 174 -10.20 -7.00 -66.86
C ILE A 174 -9.41 -7.53 -68.07
N LYS A 175 -8.38 -8.36 -67.85
CA LYS A 175 -7.63 -8.98 -68.95
C LYS A 175 -8.47 -9.98 -69.76
N THR A 176 -9.32 -10.76 -69.11
CA THR A 176 -10.19 -11.73 -69.80
C THR A 176 -11.32 -11.06 -70.58
N LEU A 177 -11.78 -9.87 -70.17
CA LEU A 177 -12.72 -9.05 -70.94
C LEU A 177 -12.10 -8.43 -72.20
N ARG A 178 -10.81 -8.05 -72.15
CA ARG A 178 -10.10 -7.42 -73.28
C ARG A 178 -9.68 -8.39 -74.40
N GLN A 179 -9.65 -9.70 -74.14
CA GLN A 179 -9.39 -10.71 -75.18
C GLN A 179 -10.65 -11.15 -75.95
N LYS A 180 -11.83 -10.69 -75.55
CA LYS A 180 -13.12 -11.04 -76.18
C LYS A 180 -13.74 -9.91 -77.01
N THR A 181 -13.03 -8.80 -77.21
CA THR A 181 -13.39 -7.71 -78.14
C THR A 181 -12.37 -7.66 -79.26
#